data_AF-A0A537MUL7-F1
#
_entry.id   AF-A0A537MUL7-F1
#
_cell.length_a   1.000
_cell.length_b   1.000
_cell.length_c   1.000
_cell.angle_alpha   90.00
_cell.angle_beta   90.00
_cell.angle_gamma   90.00
#
_symmetry.space_group_name_H-M   'P 1'
#
loop_
_entity.id
_entity.type
_entity.pdbx_description
1 polymer ?
#
loop_
_entity_poly.entity_id
_entity_poly.type
_entity_poly.pdbx_seq_one_letter_code
_entity_poly.pdbx_strand_id
1 'polypeptide(L)' 'MEVLRAAVVEGGLHVSLRRAFDDPQAWGMLIADVARHAARIFAKETSLTEDEALERIRWMFDAEMDAPTDRGTTGAIS' A
#
# COMPACT_ATOMS: atom_id res chain seq x y z
N MET A 1 -7.03 1.86 -17.63
CA MET A 1 -5.61 1.47 -17.63
C MET A 1 -5.28 0.95 -16.24
N GLU A 2 -4.66 -0.22 -16.13
CA GLU A 2 -4.20 -0.74 -14.83
C GLU A 2 -2.84 -0.12 -14.49
N VAL A 3 -2.70 0.42 -13.28
CA VAL A 3 -1.50 1.15 -12.81
C VAL A 3 -0.69 0.34 -11.81
N LEU A 4 -1.39 -0.38 -10.93
CA LEU A 4 -0.81 -1.23 -9.89
C LEU A 4 -1.64 -2.50 -9.77
N ARG A 5 -0.96 -3.63 -9.66
CA ARG A 5 -1.52 -4.91 -9.24
C ARG A 5 -0.71 -5.45 -8.08
N ALA A 6 -1.38 -5.88 -7.02
CA ALA A 6 -0.76 -6.54 -5.88
C ALA A 6 -1.45 -7.89 -5.64
N ALA A 7 -0.67 -8.91 -5.32
CA ALA A 7 -1.16 -10.24 -4.95
C ALA A 7 -0.31 -10.81 -3.82
N VAL A 8 -0.96 -11.55 -2.92
CA VAL A 8 -0.25 -12.36 -1.91
C VAL A 8 -0.03 -13.74 -2.51
N VAL A 9 1.22 -14.12 -2.68
CA VAL A 9 1.63 -15.44 -3.21
C VAL A 9 2.66 -16.02 -2.25
N GLU A 10 2.42 -17.23 -1.77
CA GLU A 10 3.32 -17.93 -0.81
C GLU A 10 3.65 -17.10 0.46
N GLY A 11 2.74 -16.21 0.88
CA GLY A 11 2.93 -15.33 2.03
C GLY A 11 3.73 -14.06 1.76
N GLY A 12 4.25 -13.88 0.55
CA GLY A 12 4.91 -12.66 0.08
C GLY A 12 3.98 -11.75 -0.72
N LEU A 13 4.27 -10.44 -0.71
CA LEU A 13 3.56 -9.46 -1.54
C LEU A 13 4.26 -9.33 -2.90
N HIS A 14 3.57 -9.71 -3.96
CA HIS A 14 4.02 -9.52 -5.34
C HIS A 14 3.33 -8.30 -5.94
N VAL A 15 4.12 -7.34 -6.44
CA VAL A 15 3.61 -6.10 -7.02
C VAL A 15 4.11 -5.93 -8.45
N SER A 16 3.18 -5.61 -9.34
CA SER A 16 3.46 -5.22 -10.71
C SER A 16 2.94 -3.81 -10.97
N LEU A 17 3.77 -2.97 -11.60
CA LEU A 17 3.48 -1.55 -11.80
C LEU A 17 3.59 -1.16 -13.27
N ARG A 18 2.78 -0.19 -13.67
CA ARG A 18 2.96 0.60 -14.90
C ARG A 18 3.32 2.02 -14.51
N ARG A 19 4.33 2.60 -15.17
CA ARG A 19 4.61 4.03 -15.06
C ARG A 19 3.46 4.82 -15.70
N ALA A 20 2.43 5.12 -14.91
CA ALA A 20 1.19 5.74 -15.38
C ALA A 20 1.07 7.23 -15.03
N PHE A 21 1.98 7.75 -14.20
CA PHE A 21 2.00 9.15 -13.78
C PHE A 21 3.31 9.82 -14.17
N ASP A 22 3.22 11.09 -14.56
CA ASP A 22 4.38 11.93 -14.85
C ASP A 22 4.98 12.55 -13.58
N ASP A 23 4.15 12.81 -12.56
CA ASP A 23 4.54 13.35 -11.25
C ASP A 23 4.59 12.24 -10.18
N PRO A 24 5.71 12.03 -9.47
CA PRO A 24 5.79 11.08 -8.37
C PRO A 24 4.79 11.34 -7.23
N GLN A 25 4.34 12.58 -7.03
CA GLN A 25 3.34 12.90 -5.99
C GLN A 25 2.01 12.16 -6.20
N ALA A 26 1.67 11.82 -7.45
CA ALA A 26 0.47 11.05 -7.76
C ALA A 26 0.52 9.63 -7.15
N TRP A 27 1.72 9.04 -7.03
CA TRP A 27 1.88 7.77 -6.31
C TRP A 27 1.62 7.93 -4.81
N GLY A 28 2.02 9.05 -4.21
CA GLY A 28 1.71 9.35 -2.81
C GLY A 28 0.19 9.41 -2.56
N MET A 29 -0.57 10.03 -3.46
CA MET A 29 -2.03 10.05 -3.39
C MET A 29 -2.63 8.64 -3.53
N LEU A 30 -2.16 7.85 -4.50
CA LEU A 30 -2.61 6.47 -4.70
C LEU A 30 -2.41 5.63 -3.43
N ILE A 31 -1.24 5.72 -2.81
CA ILE A 31 -0.93 4.98 -1.58
C ILE A 31 -1.83 5.44 -0.43
N ALA A 32 -2.05 6.74 -0.28
CA ALA A 32 -2.94 7.29 0.74
C ALA A 32 -4.38 6.77 0.59
N ASP A 33 -4.89 6.69 -0.65
CA ASP A 33 -6.21 6.15 -0.92
C ASP A 33 -6.31 4.66 -0.60
N VAL A 34 -5.29 3.86 -0.96
CA VAL A 34 -5.23 2.43 -0.59
C VAL A 34 -5.23 2.26 0.93
N ALA A 35 -4.44 3.04 1.66
CA ALA A 35 -4.39 3.00 3.13
C ALA A 35 -5.75 3.31 3.77
N ARG A 36 -6.50 4.28 3.24
CA ARG A 36 -7.86 4.59 3.71
C ARG A 36 -8.85 3.45 3.44
N HIS A 37 -8.77 2.79 2.28
CA HIS A 37 -9.61 1.63 2.00
C HIS A 37 -9.29 0.46 2.93
N ALA A 38 -8.00 0.22 3.21
CA ALA A 38 -7.57 -0.78 4.19
C ALA A 38 -8.11 -0.45 5.58
N ALA A 39 -7.98 0.79 6.06
CA ALA A 39 -8.53 1.21 7.35
C ALA A 39 -10.06 0.98 7.45
N ARG A 40 -10.80 1.31 6.39
CA ARG A 40 -12.26 1.09 6.32
C ARG A 40 -12.66 -0.36 6.40
N ILE A 41 -11.93 -1.27 5.74
CA ILE A 41 -12.27 -2.70 5.81
C ILE A 41 -11.96 -3.26 7.19
N PHE A 42 -10.85 -2.84 7.83
CA PHE A 42 -10.56 -3.20 9.22
C PHE A 42 -11.64 -2.73 10.18
N ALA A 43 -12.14 -1.50 10.02
CA ALA A 43 -13.22 -0.98 10.86
C ALA A 43 -14.55 -1.72 10.68
N LYS A 44 -14.75 -2.39 9.54
CA LYS A 44 -15.94 -3.21 9.27
C LYS A 44 -15.82 -4.63 9.81
N GLU A 45 -14.61 -5.17 9.85
CA GLU A 45 -14.38 -6.60 10.13
C GLU A 45 -13.78 -6.86 11.52
N THR A 46 -13.42 -5.80 12.25
CA THR A 46 -12.79 -5.87 13.58
C THR A 46 -13.43 -4.87 14.55
N SER A 47 -12.92 -4.78 15.78
CA SER A 47 -13.35 -3.78 16.77
C SER A 47 -12.64 -2.43 16.66
N LEU A 48 -11.69 -2.28 15.71
CA LEU A 48 -10.99 -1.01 15.51
C LEU A 48 -11.92 0.03 14.88
N THR A 49 -11.74 1.29 15.23
CA THR A 49 -12.27 2.41 14.44
C THR A 49 -11.43 2.61 13.17
N GLU A 50 -11.99 3.31 12.17
CA GLU A 50 -11.25 3.66 10.94
C GLU A 50 -10.00 4.49 11.27
N ASP A 51 -10.09 5.40 12.24
CA ASP A 51 -8.97 6.26 12.65
C ASP A 51 -7.86 5.46 13.35
N GLU A 52 -8.20 4.56 14.28
CA GLU A 52 -7.22 3.68 14.93
C GLU A 52 -6.53 2.75 13.92
N ALA A 53 -7.29 2.20 12.96
CA ALA A 53 -6.73 1.36 11.92
C ALA A 53 -5.78 2.15 11.00
N LEU A 54 -6.18 3.36 10.59
CA LEU A 54 -5.37 4.23 9.73
C LEU A 54 -4.11 4.71 10.44
N GLU A 55 -4.20 5.05 11.73
CA GLU A 55 -3.05 5.44 12.55
C GLU A 55 -2.01 4.31 12.59
N ARG A 56 -2.44 3.07 12.86
CA ARG A 56 -1.54 1.91 12.88
C ARG A 56 -0.92 1.62 11.51
N ILE A 57 -1.69 1.74 10.43
CA ILE A 57 -1.17 1.59 9.06
C ILE A 57 -0.10 2.63 8.77
N ARG A 58 -0.33 3.90 9.12
CA ARG A 58 0.65 4.98 8.94
C ARG A 58 1.91 4.76 9.74
N TRP A 59 1.77 4.41 11.02
CA TRP A 59 2.92 4.16 11.89
C TRP A 59 3.84 3.07 11.32
N MET A 60 3.27 1.95 10.88
CA MET A 60 4.06 0.88 10.25
C MET A 60 4.66 1.30 8.91
N PHE A 61 3.92 2.03 8.09
CA PHE A 61 4.41 2.52 6.80
C PHE A 61 5.61 3.46 6.98
N ASP A 62 5.51 4.46 7.86
CA ASP A 62 6.59 5.41 8.12
C ASP A 62 7.83 4.67 8.68
N ALA A 63 7.63 3.72 9.60
CA ALA A 63 8.72 2.92 10.16
C ALA A 63 9.45 2.08 9.08
N GLU A 64 8.72 1.45 8.16
CA GLU A 64 9.30 0.67 7.06
C GLU A 64 9.99 1.56 6.02
N MET A 65 9.47 2.77 5.77
CA MET A 65 10.10 3.75 4.88
C MET A 65 11.43 4.27 5.44
N ASP A 66 11.49 4.51 6.76
CA ASP A 66 12.68 4.98 7.45
C ASP A 66 13.74 3.87 7.65
N ALA A 67 13.30 2.63 7.85
CA ALA A 67 14.17 1.47 8.07
C ALA A 67 13.67 0.22 7.31
N PRO A 68 13.92 0.12 5.98
CA PRO A 68 13.40 -0.96 5.15
C PRO A 68 13.88 -2.33 5.62
N THR A 69 12.93 -3.22 5.90
CA THR A 69 13.17 -4.62 6.29
C THR A 69 13.09 -5.58 5.11
N ASP A 70 12.37 -5.20 4.05
CA ASP A 70 12.37 -5.89 2.75
C ASP A 70 12.67 -4.90 1.61
N ARG A 71 13.65 -5.22 0.76
CA ARG A 71 13.95 -4.42 -0.43
C ARG A 71 13.06 -4.80 -1.63
N GLY A 72 12.39 -5.95 -1.57
CA GLY A 72 11.50 -6.48 -2.58
C GLY A 72 12.16 -6.69 -3.95
N THR A 73 11.34 -7.08 -4.92
CA THR A 73 11.67 -7.05 -6.35
C THR A 73 10.50 -6.43 -7.11
N THR A 74 10.75 -5.50 -8.04
CA THR A 74 9.69 -4.85 -8.82
C THR A 74 9.71 -5.32 -10.28
N GLY A 75 8.56 -5.79 -10.77
CA GLY A 75 8.33 -6.10 -12.18
C GLY A 75 7.52 -5.00 -12.89
N ALA A 76 7.94 -4.62 -14.09
CA ALA A 76 7.15 -3.73 -14.95
C ALA A 76 6.09 -4.53 -15.73
N ILE A 77 4.86 -4.03 -15.77
CA ILE A 77 3.82 -4.59 -16.65
C ILE A 77 4.07 -4.08 -18.07
N SER A 78 4.49 -4.97 -18.97
CA SER A 78 4.57 -4.72 -20.41
C SER A 78 3.18 -4.63 -21.06
#